data_AF-A0A8U0M023-F1
#
_entry.id   AF-A0A8U0M023-F1
#
_cell.length_a   1.000
_cell.length_b   1.000
_cell.length_c   1.000
_cell.angle_alpha   90.00
_cell.angle_beta   90.00
_cell.angle_gamma   90.00
#
_symmetry.space_group_name_H-M   'P 1'
#
loop_
_entity.id
_entity.type
_entity.pdbx_description
1 polymer ?
#
loop_
_entity_poly.entity_id
_entity_poly.type
_entity_poly.pdbx_seq_one_letter_code
_entity_poly.pdbx_strand_id
1 'polypeptide(L)'
;MRNKYFYFRLLTVTAIGCITSVMATAQTNQQSLRIQIQYEKPGRYLEQATETIEAVNVVKKTANVEYQAGQSVTLLPGFSAETGSTFAATIKAVSTKQETPLQLAAYPNPFDQSTTIEYYLPSAGKVNLNIIDSQGRVVGQLVQGENQEAGKHKIDWKPESAGTGVYFPVVEANQQKAAGRLVKK
;
A
#
# COMPACT_ATOMS: atom_id res chain seq x y z
N MET A 1 -21.87 -30.33 0.32
CA MET A 1 -20.62 -29.57 0.55
C MET A 1 -20.40 -28.69 -0.67
N ARG A 2 -20.65 -27.39 -0.55
CA ARG A 2 -20.70 -26.44 -1.67
C ARG A 2 -20.27 -25.07 -1.14
N ASN A 3 -19.61 -24.28 -2.01
CA ASN A 3 -19.16 -22.89 -1.87
C ASN A 3 -17.73 -22.68 -1.34
N LYS A 4 -16.91 -21.78 -1.89
CA LYS A 4 -17.15 -20.67 -2.83
C LYS A 4 -15.83 -20.31 -3.54
N TYR A 5 -15.85 -20.17 -4.86
CA TYR A 5 -14.79 -19.53 -5.63
C TYR A 5 -14.84 -18.02 -5.39
N PHE A 6 -13.71 -17.41 -5.02
CA PHE A 6 -13.54 -15.97 -4.94
C PHE A 6 -13.35 -15.41 -6.36
N TYR A 7 -14.28 -14.59 -6.83
CA TYR A 7 -14.16 -13.87 -8.10
C TYR A 7 -13.24 -12.65 -7.90
N PHE A 8 -12.07 -12.64 -8.55
CA PHE A 8 -11.32 -11.41 -8.81
C PHE A 8 -11.97 -10.72 -10.02
N ARG A 9 -12.49 -9.51 -9.78
CA ARG A 9 -13.14 -8.69 -10.82
C ARG A 9 -12.04 -8.05 -11.67
N LEU A 10 -11.75 -8.61 -12.86
CA LEU A 10 -10.97 -7.91 -13.88
C LEU A 10 -11.78 -6.70 -14.35
N LEU A 11 -11.25 -5.49 -14.13
CA LEU A 11 -11.68 -4.30 -14.85
C LEU A 11 -11.11 -4.40 -16.28
N THR A 12 -11.86 -5.02 -17.18
CA THR A 12 -11.60 -4.93 -18.62
C THR A 12 -12.08 -3.56 -19.09
N VAL A 13 -11.16 -2.60 -19.20
CA VAL A 13 -11.43 -1.35 -19.93
C VAL A 13 -11.23 -1.65 -21.42
N THR A 14 -12.31 -2.05 -22.10
CA THR A 14 -12.32 -2.16 -23.56
C THR A 14 -12.54 -0.77 -24.13
N ALA A 15 -11.47 -0.01 -24.35
CA ALA A 15 -11.55 1.27 -25.06
C ALA A 15 -11.41 1.01 -26.57
N ILE A 16 -12.55 0.75 -27.24
CA ILE A 16 -12.65 0.90 -28.70
C ILE A 16 -12.99 2.38 -28.94
N GLY A 17 -12.03 3.16 -29.44
CA GLY A 17 -12.26 4.53 -29.87
C GLY A 17 -11.09 5.44 -29.53
N CYS A 18 -10.71 6.29 -30.50
CA CYS A 18 -9.78 7.39 -30.35
C CYS A 18 -9.95 8.11 -29.01
N ILE A 19 -8.98 7.99 -28.11
CA ILE A 19 -8.90 8.83 -26.92
C ILE A 19 -7.65 9.70 -27.01
N THR A 20 -7.93 10.99 -27.16
CA THR A 20 -7.10 12.13 -26.82
C THR A 20 -6.48 11.98 -25.43
N SER A 21 -5.18 12.22 -25.33
CA SER A 21 -4.39 12.42 -24.09
C SER A 21 -5.17 12.24 -22.78
N VAL A 22 -5.02 11.07 -22.16
CA VAL A 22 -5.39 10.91 -20.75
C VAL A 22 -4.23 11.48 -19.93
N MET A 23 -4.42 12.66 -19.34
CA MET A 23 -3.61 13.09 -18.20
C MET A 23 -4.04 12.24 -17.00
N ALA A 24 -3.41 11.08 -16.82
CA ALA A 24 -3.65 10.22 -15.67
C ALA A 24 -2.84 10.72 -14.47
N THR A 25 -3.37 11.67 -13.72
CA THR A 25 -3.00 11.84 -12.30
C THR A 25 -3.60 10.69 -11.50
N ALA A 26 -2.86 9.60 -11.37
CA ALA A 26 -2.87 8.68 -10.24
C ALA A 26 -1.87 7.57 -10.53
N GLN A 27 -0.69 7.67 -9.95
CA GLN A 27 0.28 6.58 -9.89
C GLN A 27 -0.28 5.46 -9.00
N THR A 28 -1.23 4.72 -9.57
CA THR A 28 -1.68 3.45 -9.01
C THR A 28 -0.58 2.48 -9.41
N ASN A 29 0.40 2.28 -8.52
CA ASN A 29 1.45 1.28 -8.72
C ASN A 29 0.77 -0.10 -8.77
N GLN A 30 0.29 -0.51 -9.94
CA GLN A 30 -0.26 -1.84 -10.15
C GLN A 30 0.87 -2.84 -9.97
N GLN A 31 0.63 -3.87 -9.15
CA GLN A 31 1.56 -4.98 -8.93
C GLN A 31 1.94 -5.63 -10.26
N SER A 32 0.95 -5.90 -11.09
CA SER A 32 1.14 -6.43 -12.44
C SER A 32 0.36 -5.58 -13.45
N LEU A 33 0.99 -5.26 -14.57
CA LEU A 33 0.40 -4.49 -15.66
C LEU A 33 0.35 -5.34 -16.93
N ARG A 34 -0.84 -5.49 -17.53
CA ARG A 34 -1.00 -6.13 -18.84
C ARG A 34 -1.31 -5.07 -19.89
N ILE A 35 -0.44 -4.95 -20.90
CA ILE A 35 -0.55 -3.94 -21.94
C ILE A 35 -0.92 -4.60 -23.26
N GLN A 36 -1.94 -4.05 -23.92
CA GLN A 36 -2.44 -4.48 -25.22
C GLN A 36 -2.81 -3.26 -26.07
N ILE A 37 -1.81 -2.43 -26.40
CA ILE A 37 -2.00 -1.13 -27.08
C ILE A 37 -1.03 -1.01 -28.26
N GLN A 38 -1.45 -0.29 -29.30
CA GLN A 38 -0.58 0.13 -30.40
C GLN A 38 -0.12 1.58 -30.19
N TYR A 39 1.19 1.81 -30.15
CA TYR A 39 1.77 3.15 -29.99
C TYR A 39 1.95 3.77 -31.37
N GLU A 40 0.94 4.48 -31.85
CA GLU A 40 0.89 5.02 -33.22
C GLU A 40 1.46 6.42 -33.38
N LYS A 41 1.45 7.22 -32.31
CA LYS A 41 1.86 8.63 -32.37
C LYS A 41 3.35 8.77 -32.02
N PRO A 42 4.07 9.70 -32.67
CA PRO A 42 5.40 10.09 -32.21
C PRO A 42 5.33 10.57 -30.76
N GLY A 43 6.21 10.07 -29.90
CA GLY A 43 6.16 10.40 -28.47
C GLY A 43 7.07 9.54 -27.62
N ARG A 44 7.14 9.89 -26.33
CA ARG A 44 7.75 9.08 -25.27
C ARG A 44 6.64 8.52 -24.39
N TYR A 45 6.65 7.21 -24.19
CA TYR A 45 5.70 6.48 -23.37
C TYR A 45 6.47 5.77 -22.26
N LEU A 46 5.99 5.91 -21.02
CA LEU A 46 6.57 5.24 -19.85
C LEU A 46 5.48 4.44 -19.16
N GLU A 47 5.69 3.14 -19.07
CA GLU A 47 4.78 2.20 -18.40
C GLU A 47 5.50 1.60 -17.20
N GLN A 48 4.85 1.58 -16.03
CA GLN A 48 5.48 1.16 -14.78
C GLN A 48 4.61 0.15 -14.03
N ALA A 49 5.25 -0.90 -13.50
CA ALA A 49 4.64 -1.88 -12.60
C ALA A 49 5.61 -2.29 -11.48
N THR A 50 5.09 -2.61 -10.30
CA THR A 50 5.96 -2.95 -9.15
C THR A 50 6.46 -4.38 -9.15
N GLU A 51 5.81 -5.29 -9.90
CA GLU A 51 6.26 -6.66 -10.08
C GLU A 51 6.43 -6.96 -11.57
N THR A 52 5.34 -7.06 -12.32
CA THR A 52 5.39 -7.61 -13.69
C THR A 52 4.74 -6.72 -14.73
N ILE A 53 5.30 -6.71 -15.94
CA ILE A 53 4.65 -6.18 -17.15
C ILE A 53 4.51 -7.33 -18.16
N GLU A 54 3.31 -7.55 -18.67
CA GLU A 54 3.04 -8.44 -19.81
C GLU A 54 2.53 -7.62 -21.00
N ALA A 55 3.20 -7.65 -22.15
CA ALA A 55 2.88 -6.76 -23.26
C ALA A 55 2.65 -7.51 -24.58
N VAL A 56 1.57 -7.13 -25.29
CA VAL A 56 1.25 -7.53 -26.68
C VAL A 56 1.06 -6.26 -27.51
N ASN A 57 2.16 -5.53 -27.74
CA ASN A 57 2.09 -4.16 -28.27
C ASN A 57 2.80 -4.03 -29.62
N VAL A 58 2.32 -3.10 -30.45
CA VAL A 58 3.01 -2.68 -31.67
C VAL A 58 3.56 -1.27 -31.45
N VAL A 59 4.88 -1.12 -31.50
CA VAL A 59 5.55 0.19 -31.41
C VAL A 59 5.78 0.71 -32.83
N LYS A 60 4.99 1.70 -33.25
CA LYS A 60 5.08 2.28 -34.60
C LYS A 60 6.29 3.19 -34.74
N LYS A 61 6.70 3.44 -35.98
CA LYS A 61 7.82 4.32 -36.33
C LYS A 61 7.78 5.64 -35.56
N THR A 62 8.93 6.09 -35.04
CA THR A 62 9.11 7.33 -34.24
C THR A 62 8.56 7.33 -32.80
N ALA A 63 7.92 6.25 -32.35
CA ALA A 63 7.57 6.09 -30.94
C ALA A 63 8.78 5.62 -30.11
N ASN A 64 8.89 6.13 -28.88
CA ASN A 64 9.85 5.68 -27.88
C ASN A 64 9.08 5.15 -26.68
N VAL A 65 9.20 3.85 -26.40
CA VAL A 65 8.47 3.19 -25.32
C VAL A 65 9.46 2.65 -24.30
N GLU A 66 9.27 2.99 -23.04
CA GLU A 66 10.04 2.50 -21.91
C GLU A 66 9.13 1.75 -20.93
N TYR A 67 9.49 0.51 -20.64
CA TYR A 67 8.87 -0.27 -19.56
C TYR A 67 9.78 -0.33 -18.35
N GLN A 68 9.24 -0.07 -17.17
CA GLN A 68 9.94 -0.23 -15.90
C GLN A 68 9.17 -1.18 -14.99
N ALA A 69 9.75 -2.35 -14.73
CA ALA A 69 9.15 -3.37 -13.86
C ALA A 69 10.08 -3.74 -12.70
N GLY A 70 9.51 -4.11 -11.56
CA GLY A 70 10.28 -4.54 -10.39
C GLY A 70 10.90 -5.94 -10.52
N GLN A 71 10.24 -6.87 -11.20
CA GLN A 71 10.66 -8.28 -11.29
C GLN A 71 10.83 -8.74 -12.75
N SER A 72 9.81 -8.57 -13.59
CA SER A 72 9.86 -9.08 -14.97
C SER A 72 9.09 -8.24 -15.99
N VAL A 73 9.60 -8.22 -17.21
CA VAL A 73 8.89 -7.76 -18.40
C VAL A 73 8.80 -8.93 -19.37
N THR A 74 7.59 -9.35 -19.69
CA THR A 74 7.29 -10.44 -20.62
C THR A 74 6.69 -9.86 -21.89
N LEU A 75 7.41 -10.00 -23.01
CA LEU A 75 6.88 -9.68 -24.34
C LEU A 75 6.18 -10.92 -24.89
N LEU A 76 4.87 -10.83 -25.03
CA LEU A 76 4.03 -11.92 -25.51
C LEU A 76 4.01 -11.96 -27.04
N PRO A 77 3.67 -13.11 -27.66
CA PRO A 77 3.48 -13.20 -29.10
C PRO A 77 2.55 -12.11 -29.63
N GLY A 78 2.97 -11.44 -30.70
CA GLY A 78 2.28 -10.26 -31.24
C GLY A 78 2.92 -8.93 -30.84
N PHE A 79 3.93 -8.95 -29.96
CA PHE A 79 4.81 -7.79 -29.79
C PHE A 79 5.62 -7.51 -31.05
N SER A 80 5.65 -6.26 -31.51
CA SER A 80 6.53 -5.83 -32.60
C SER A 80 6.98 -4.38 -32.44
N ALA A 81 8.17 -4.08 -32.96
CA ALA A 81 8.71 -2.73 -33.04
C ALA A 81 9.10 -2.45 -34.49
N GLU A 82 8.57 -1.37 -35.07
CA GLU A 82 8.85 -0.99 -36.45
C GLU A 82 10.22 -0.30 -36.56
N THR A 83 10.87 -0.44 -37.72
CA THR A 83 12.12 0.25 -38.02
C THR A 83 12.00 1.76 -37.78
N GLY A 84 12.88 2.29 -36.93
CA GLY A 84 12.88 3.70 -36.52
C GLY A 84 12.05 4.02 -35.27
N SER A 85 11.60 2.99 -34.55
CA SER A 85 11.11 3.11 -33.17
C SER A 85 12.23 2.79 -32.17
N THR A 86 12.03 3.19 -30.92
CA THR A 86 12.86 2.76 -29.78
C THR A 86 11.99 2.03 -28.76
N PHE A 87 12.43 0.84 -28.36
CA PHE A 87 11.84 0.11 -27.24
C PHE A 87 12.92 -0.17 -26.20
N ALA A 88 12.66 0.17 -24.95
CA ALA A 88 13.52 -0.13 -23.81
C ALA A 88 12.70 -0.79 -22.70
N ALA A 89 13.31 -1.78 -22.04
CA ALA A 89 12.75 -2.40 -20.85
C ALA A 89 13.83 -2.44 -19.76
N THR A 90 13.46 -1.95 -18.58
CA THR A 90 14.36 -1.89 -17.42
C THR A 90 13.74 -2.67 -16.28
N ILE A 91 14.49 -3.63 -15.74
CA ILE A 91 14.21 -4.21 -14.44
C ILE A 91 14.94 -3.39 -13.40
N LYS A 92 14.19 -2.59 -12.66
CA LYS A 92 14.69 -1.83 -11.51
C LYS A 92 13.67 -2.00 -10.42
N ALA A 93 14.11 -2.13 -9.17
CA ALA A 93 13.21 -2.04 -8.04
C ALA A 93 12.39 -0.75 -8.18
N VAL A 94 11.15 -0.90 -8.67
CA VAL A 94 10.14 0.15 -8.61
C VAL A 94 9.75 0.10 -7.16
N SER A 95 10.47 0.87 -6.33
CA SER A 95 10.20 0.93 -4.91
C SER A 95 8.74 1.31 -4.76
N THR A 96 7.90 0.34 -4.41
CA THR A 96 6.65 0.61 -3.71
C THR A 96 7.05 1.59 -2.63
N LYS A 97 6.50 2.81 -2.67
CA LYS A 97 6.62 3.80 -1.60
C LYS A 97 6.59 3.01 -0.31
N GLN A 98 7.75 2.89 0.35
CA GLN A 98 7.96 1.93 1.42
C GLN A 98 6.84 2.18 2.43
N GLU A 99 5.83 1.32 2.44
CA GLU A 99 4.64 1.58 3.24
C GLU A 99 5.12 1.55 4.66
N THR A 100 5.13 2.71 5.30
CA THR A 100 5.57 2.85 6.68
C THR A 100 4.68 1.89 7.47
N PRO A 101 5.24 0.83 8.09
CA PRO A 101 4.41 -0.17 8.74
C PRO A 101 3.63 0.44 9.89
N LEU A 102 2.60 -0.26 10.38
CA LEU A 102 1.93 0.11 11.62
C LEU A 102 2.98 0.33 12.73
N GLN A 103 3.07 1.56 13.22
CA GLN A 103 3.99 1.96 14.28
C GLN A 103 3.20 2.41 15.51
N LEU A 104 3.76 2.19 16.69
CA LEU A 104 3.20 2.65 17.95
C LEU A 104 4.30 3.22 18.83
N ALA A 105 4.05 4.39 19.38
CA ALA A 105 4.89 5.05 20.38
C ALA A 105 3.99 5.63 21.46
N ALA A 106 4.58 5.91 22.62
CA ALA A 106 3.88 6.62 23.67
C ALA A 106 4.82 7.57 24.38
N TYR A 107 4.32 8.77 24.70
CA TYR A 107 5.09 9.82 25.33
C TYR A 107 4.21 10.69 26.24
N PRO A 108 4.69 11.09 27.43
CA PRO A 108 5.94 10.66 28.04
C PRO A 108 5.91 9.17 28.43
N ASN A 109 7.07 8.53 28.48
CA ASN A 109 7.24 7.18 28.99
C ASN A 109 8.64 7.05 29.61
N PRO A 110 8.78 6.91 30.95
CA PRO A 110 7.71 6.68 31.93
C PRO A 110 6.76 7.88 32.13
N PHE A 111 5.54 7.64 32.63
CA PHE A 111 4.52 8.67 32.90
C PHE A 111 3.96 8.58 34.33
N ASP A 112 3.29 9.64 34.78
CA ASP A 112 2.67 9.73 36.13
C ASP A 112 1.14 9.62 36.04
N GLN A 113 0.46 10.68 35.62
CA GLN A 113 -1.01 10.71 35.52
C GLN A 113 -1.54 10.28 34.15
N SER A 114 -0.88 10.67 33.06
CA SER A 114 -1.29 10.39 31.69
C SER A 114 -0.12 10.26 30.74
N THR A 115 -0.35 9.60 29.61
CA THR A 115 0.58 9.49 28.48
C THR A 115 -0.21 9.58 27.17
N THR A 116 0.39 10.14 26.12
CA THR A 116 -0.19 10.14 24.78
C THR A 116 0.33 8.93 24.03
N ILE A 117 -0.57 8.12 23.48
CA ILE A 117 -0.26 7.00 22.60
C ILE A 117 -0.43 7.50 21.16
N GLU A 118 0.65 7.48 20.39
CA GLU A 118 0.69 7.81 18.97
C GLU A 118 0.87 6.53 18.16
N TYR A 119 0.07 6.35 17.11
CA TYR A 119 0.29 5.31 16.12
C TYR A 119 0.16 5.83 14.70
N TYR A 120 0.90 5.22 13.78
CA TYR A 120 0.79 5.48 12.35
C TYR A 120 0.08 4.31 11.68
N LEU A 121 -1.00 4.62 10.96
CA LEU A 121 -1.77 3.65 10.18
C LEU A 121 -1.35 3.74 8.70
N PRO A 122 -0.77 2.67 8.09
CA PRO A 122 -0.31 2.69 6.70
C PRO A 122 -1.42 2.90 5.67
N SER A 123 -2.61 2.37 5.96
CA SER A 123 -3.76 2.37 5.07
C SER A 123 -5.05 2.44 5.88
N ALA A 124 -6.07 3.12 5.35
CA ALA A 124 -7.34 3.25 6.04
C ALA A 124 -7.91 1.87 6.40
N GLY A 125 -8.48 1.73 7.59
CA GLY A 125 -8.94 0.43 8.07
C GLY A 125 -9.49 0.43 9.48
N LYS A 126 -9.95 -0.75 9.90
CA LYS A 126 -10.53 -0.98 11.22
C LYS A 126 -9.41 -1.14 12.26
N VAL A 127 -9.43 -0.31 13.29
CA VAL A 127 -8.40 -0.23 14.33
C VAL A 127 -8.95 -0.74 15.67
N ASN A 128 -8.14 -1.51 16.40
CA ASN A 128 -8.33 -1.76 17.82
C ASN A 128 -7.07 -1.33 18.59
N LEU A 129 -7.24 -0.57 19.67
CA LEU A 129 -6.15 -0.17 20.55
C LEU A 129 -6.50 -0.53 21.99
N ASN A 130 -5.76 -1.49 22.54
CA ASN A 130 -5.93 -1.97 23.90
C ASN A 130 -4.68 -1.72 24.74
N ILE A 131 -4.88 -1.55 26.04
CA ILE A 131 -3.81 -1.52 27.04
C ILE A 131 -3.91 -2.78 27.89
N ILE A 132 -2.79 -3.49 28.00
CA ILE A 132 -2.69 -4.77 28.71
C ILE A 132 -1.74 -4.60 29.90
N ASP A 133 -2.05 -5.20 31.05
CA ASP A 133 -1.14 -5.23 32.20
C ASP A 133 -0.11 -6.38 32.12
N SER A 134 0.78 -6.45 33.11
CA SER A 134 1.79 -7.52 33.19
C SER A 134 1.22 -8.94 33.33
N GLN A 135 -0.04 -9.08 33.70
CA GLN A 135 -0.75 -10.35 33.85
C GLN A 135 -1.53 -10.73 32.57
N GLY A 136 -1.45 -9.92 31.51
CA GLY A 136 -2.15 -10.16 30.25
C GLY A 136 -3.61 -9.71 30.26
N ARG A 137 -4.06 -8.99 31.29
CA ARG A 137 -5.45 -8.50 31.39
C ARG A 137 -5.59 -7.19 30.63
N VAL A 138 -6.69 -7.04 29.88
CA VAL A 138 -7.03 -5.76 29.24
C VAL A 138 -7.51 -4.78 30.32
N VAL A 139 -6.74 -3.71 30.52
CA VAL A 139 -7.01 -2.65 31.52
C VAL A 139 -7.41 -1.32 30.88
N GLY A 140 -7.40 -1.24 29.55
CA GLY A 140 -7.92 -0.11 28.79
C GLY A 140 -8.27 -0.51 27.37
N GLN A 141 -9.41 -0.03 26.86
CA GLN A 141 -9.87 -0.23 25.48
C GLN A 141 -10.08 1.15 24.86
N LEU A 142 -9.04 1.68 24.21
CA LEU A 142 -9.00 3.07 23.75
C LEU A 142 -9.66 3.26 22.38
N VAL A 143 -9.62 2.22 21.54
CA VAL A 143 -10.32 2.19 20.24
C VAL A 143 -10.90 0.79 20.06
N GLN A 144 -12.18 0.71 19.71
CA GLN A 144 -12.90 -0.56 19.59
C GLN A 144 -13.51 -0.74 18.21
N GLY A 145 -12.67 -1.13 17.25
CA GLY A 145 -13.10 -1.50 15.91
C GLY A 145 -13.58 -0.32 15.08
N GLU A 146 -12.99 0.85 15.26
CA GLU A 146 -13.33 2.05 14.51
C GLU A 146 -12.58 2.09 13.17
N ASN A 147 -13.24 2.54 12.11
CA ASN A 147 -12.57 2.80 10.84
C ASN A 147 -11.86 4.16 10.93
N GLN A 148 -10.57 4.16 10.62
CA GLN A 148 -9.75 5.37 10.60
C GLN A 148 -9.01 5.50 9.28
N GLU A 149 -8.76 6.74 8.87
CA GLU A 149 -7.97 7.06 7.68
C GLU A 149 -6.49 6.73 7.87
N ALA A 150 -5.78 6.50 6.77
CA ALA A 150 -4.33 6.37 6.79
C ALA A 150 -3.67 7.64 7.37
N GLY A 151 -2.64 7.48 8.19
CA GLY A 151 -1.94 8.61 8.80
C GLY A 151 -1.66 8.43 10.28
N LYS A 152 -1.28 9.53 10.93
CA LYS A 152 -0.95 9.56 12.36
C LYS A 152 -2.19 9.81 13.19
N HIS A 153 -2.32 9.04 14.26
CA HIS A 153 -3.40 9.14 15.24
C HIS A 153 -2.81 9.26 16.63
N LYS A 154 -3.47 10.04 17.49
CA LYS A 154 -3.02 10.29 18.87
C LYS A 154 -4.20 10.15 19.81
N ILE A 155 -3.97 9.46 20.92
CA ILE A 155 -4.97 9.26 21.97
C ILE A 155 -4.30 9.44 23.32
N ASP A 156 -4.89 10.30 24.16
CA ASP A 156 -4.44 10.46 25.53
C ASP A 156 -5.02 9.35 26.41
N TRP A 157 -4.14 8.67 27.14
CA TRP A 157 -4.51 7.66 28.10
C TRP A 157 -4.25 8.16 29.52
N LYS A 158 -5.32 8.26 30.31
CA LYS A 158 -5.30 8.65 31.72
C LYS A 158 -5.98 7.56 32.56
N PRO A 159 -5.25 6.56 33.03
CA PRO A 159 -5.85 5.48 33.80
C PRO A 159 -6.10 5.91 35.25
N GLU A 160 -7.36 5.90 35.68
CA GLU A 160 -7.75 6.33 37.04
C GLU A 160 -7.40 5.30 38.12
N SER A 161 -7.43 4.01 37.79
CA SER A 161 -7.24 2.90 38.74
C SER A 161 -5.99 2.06 38.49
N ALA A 162 -5.14 2.45 37.53
CA ALA A 162 -3.90 1.72 37.24
C ALA A 162 -2.80 2.08 38.24
N GLY A 163 -2.27 1.07 38.93
CA GLY A 163 -1.12 1.23 39.81
C GLY A 163 0.19 1.48 39.05
N THR A 164 1.23 1.85 39.80
CA THR A 164 2.62 1.85 39.31
C THR A 164 2.95 0.47 38.72
N GLY A 165 3.58 0.45 37.54
CA GLY A 165 3.89 -0.81 36.88
C GLY A 165 4.11 -0.71 35.38
N VAL A 166 4.18 -1.89 34.76
CA VAL A 166 4.40 -2.03 33.31
C VAL A 166 3.08 -2.38 32.62
N TYR A 167 2.83 -1.67 31.53
CA TYR A 167 1.66 -1.85 30.66
C TYR A 167 2.10 -1.99 29.21
N PHE A 168 1.25 -2.60 28.39
CA PHE A 168 1.52 -2.87 26.99
C PHE A 168 0.39 -2.31 26.13
N PRO A 169 0.58 -1.13 25.52
CA PRO A 169 -0.32 -0.67 24.47
C PRO A 169 -0.14 -1.55 23.23
N VAL A 170 -1.25 -1.97 22.66
CA VAL A 170 -1.31 -2.88 21.52
C VAL A 170 -2.31 -2.35 20.52
N VAL A 171 -1.83 -2.01 19.32
CA VAL A 171 -2.67 -1.61 18.18
C VAL A 171 -2.71 -2.72 17.14
N GLU A 172 -3.91 -3.00 16.64
CA GLU A 172 -4.16 -3.99 15.60
C GLU A 172 -5.00 -3.35 14.47
N ALA A 173 -4.52 -3.45 13.24
CA ALA A 173 -5.19 -2.96 12.04
C ALA A 173 -4.66 -3.67 10.79
N ASN A 174 -5.52 -3.95 9.81
CA ASN A 174 -5.12 -4.50 8.50
C ASN A 174 -4.18 -5.72 8.58
N GLN A 175 -4.47 -6.67 9.49
CA GLN A 175 -3.65 -7.86 9.78
C GLN A 175 -2.25 -7.57 10.35
N GLN A 176 -1.92 -6.30 10.62
CA GLN A 176 -0.72 -5.86 11.32
C GLN A 176 -1.01 -5.63 12.80
N LYS A 177 0.03 -5.79 13.60
CA LYS A 177 0.00 -5.55 15.04
C LYS A 177 1.28 -4.82 15.45
N ALA A 178 1.14 -3.76 16.23
CA ALA A 178 2.26 -3.09 16.88
C ALA A 178 2.01 -2.98 18.37
N ALA A 179 3.07 -3.15 19.17
CA ALA A 179 3.00 -3.09 20.61
C ALA A 179 4.13 -2.23 21.17
N GLY A 180 3.86 -1.55 22.28
CA GLY A 180 4.83 -0.77 23.02
C GLY A 180 4.98 -1.30 24.45
N ARG A 181 5.96 -0.75 25.18
CA ARG A 181 6.10 -0.94 26.63
C ARG A 181 5.91 0.40 27.30
N LEU A 182 4.92 0.53 28.17
CA LEU A 182 4.64 1.70 28.99
C LEU A 182 5.02 1.43 30.44
N VAL A 183 5.61 2.44 31.10
CA VAL A 183 5.93 2.40 32.53
C VAL A 183 5.18 3.54 33.22
N LYS A 184 4.27 3.19 34.13
CA LYS A 184 3.61 4.14 35.02
C LYS A 184 4.40 4.23 36.33
N LYS A 185 4.71 5.45 36.77
CA LYS A 185 5.34 5.74 38.06
C LYS A 185 4.36 5.59 39.21
#